data_AF-A0A5N6ZFR6-F1
#
_entry.id   AF-A0A5N6ZFR6-F1
#
_cell.length_a   1.000
_cell.length_b   1.000
_cell.length_c   1.000
_cell.angle_alpha   90.00
_cell.angle_beta   90.00
_cell.angle_gamma   90.00
#
_symmetry.space_group_name_H-M   'P 1'
#
loop_
_entity.id
_entity.type
_entity.pdbx_description
1 polymer ?
#
loop_
_entity_poly.entity_id
_entity_poly.type
_entity_poly.pdbx_seq_one_letter_code
_entity_poly.pdbx_strand_id
1 'polypeptide(L)'
;MPPTRRRSGQATAARSNQATLSFGSKSRVTKPSATPTQTQKTKDLEQVVPSISEKTLEPEPAPVTHVAELAVRQQAQAEIQPPLSEEDEKAIKITQRDLQQYWRKQEEKRKAPRFHQQELTLHEKILRHFDLSSQFGPCIGIARLKRWRRANSLNLNPPLEVLAVLLKQKDNMKQRAYIDELMS
;
A
#
# COMPACT_ATOMS: atom_id res chain seq x y z
N MET A 1 -44.38 6.89 -43.04
CA MET A 1 -45.17 5.75 -42.53
C MET A 1 -44.34 5.00 -41.49
N PRO A 2 -44.81 4.76 -40.26
CA PRO A 2 -44.08 3.98 -39.27
C PRO A 2 -44.29 2.47 -39.50
N PRO A 3 -43.32 1.59 -39.19
CA PRO A 3 -43.49 0.16 -39.40
C PRO A 3 -44.37 -0.49 -38.33
N THR A 4 -45.28 -1.35 -38.79
CA THR A 4 -46.21 -2.17 -38.01
C THR A 4 -45.48 -3.16 -37.09
N ARG A 5 -45.66 -3.03 -35.77
CA ARG A 5 -45.17 -3.97 -34.77
C ARG A 5 -46.09 -5.19 -34.68
N ARG A 6 -45.69 -6.32 -35.25
CA ARG A 6 -46.36 -7.62 -35.04
C ARG A 6 -46.20 -8.08 -33.58
N ARG A 7 -47.33 -8.23 -32.91
CA ARG A 7 -47.46 -8.81 -31.56
C ARG A 7 -47.93 -10.26 -31.72
N SER A 8 -47.05 -11.23 -31.47
CA SER A 8 -47.45 -12.62 -31.28
C SER A 8 -46.32 -13.39 -30.60
N GLY A 9 -46.60 -13.95 -29.43
CA GLY A 9 -45.69 -14.84 -28.72
C GLY A 9 -45.77 -14.65 -27.22
N GLN A 10 -46.75 -15.31 -26.58
CA GLN A 10 -46.69 -15.61 -25.15
C GLN A 10 -45.40 -16.39 -24.88
N ALA A 11 -44.38 -15.71 -24.36
CA ALA A 11 -43.29 -16.38 -23.67
C ALA A 11 -43.72 -16.50 -22.21
N THR A 12 -44.09 -17.72 -21.83
CA THR A 12 -44.17 -18.16 -20.43
C THR A 12 -42.83 -17.88 -19.77
N ALA A 13 -42.73 -16.76 -19.06
CA ALA A 13 -41.54 -16.41 -18.30
C ALA A 13 -41.37 -17.47 -17.20
N ALA A 14 -40.38 -18.34 -17.41
CA ALA A 14 -39.88 -19.26 -16.41
C ALA A 14 -39.60 -18.47 -15.13
N ARG A 15 -40.11 -19.00 -14.01
CA ARG A 15 -39.92 -18.48 -12.66
C ARG A 15 -38.43 -18.27 -12.40
N SER A 16 -37.96 -17.02 -12.41
CA SER A 16 -36.66 -16.69 -11.86
C SER A 16 -36.80 -16.66 -10.34
N ASN A 17 -36.21 -17.62 -9.64
CA ASN A 17 -36.07 -17.63 -8.17
C ASN A 17 -35.05 -16.58 -7.68
N GLN A 18 -34.99 -15.42 -8.33
CA GLN A 18 -34.11 -14.34 -7.92
C GLN A 18 -34.92 -13.37 -7.07
N ALA A 19 -34.52 -13.21 -5.81
CA ALA A 19 -35.16 -12.28 -4.90
C ALA A 19 -34.98 -10.84 -5.41
N THR A 20 -36.08 -10.20 -5.80
CA THR A 20 -36.10 -8.77 -6.12
C THR A 20 -35.93 -7.99 -4.83
N LEU A 21 -34.76 -7.38 -4.63
CA LEU A 21 -34.50 -6.51 -3.49
C LEU A 21 -35.34 -5.23 -3.61
N SER A 22 -36.29 -5.05 -2.69
CA SER A 22 -37.13 -3.85 -2.64
C SER A 22 -36.45 -2.76 -1.82
N PHE A 23 -36.00 -1.70 -2.48
CA PHE A 23 -35.59 -0.47 -1.81
C PHE A 23 -36.82 0.38 -1.48
N GLY A 24 -37.61 -0.08 -0.52
CA GLY A 24 -38.69 0.73 0.05
C GLY A 24 -38.14 1.81 0.98
N SER A 25 -38.81 2.97 1.03
CA SER A 25 -38.53 4.15 1.88
C SER A 25 -38.54 3.89 3.41
N LYS A 26 -38.54 2.63 3.83
CA LYS A 26 -38.57 2.19 5.23
C LYS A 26 -37.25 1.59 5.72
N SER A 27 -36.17 1.62 4.94
CA SER A 27 -34.82 1.32 5.45
C SER A 27 -34.31 2.49 6.31
N ARG A 28 -34.87 2.62 7.51
CA ARG A 28 -34.41 3.59 8.51
C ARG A 28 -33.06 3.09 9.06
N VAL A 29 -31.99 3.64 8.51
CA VAL A 29 -30.61 3.51 9.03
C VAL A 29 -30.59 3.98 10.48
N THR A 30 -30.49 3.05 11.44
CA THR A 30 -30.23 3.39 12.84
C THR A 30 -28.76 3.72 12.99
N LYS A 31 -28.39 4.98 12.84
CA LYS A 31 -27.11 5.48 13.36
C LYS A 31 -27.24 5.54 14.90
N PRO A 32 -26.35 4.91 15.69
CA PRO A 32 -26.27 5.21 17.11
C PRO A 32 -25.69 6.62 17.26
N SER A 33 -26.56 7.60 17.49
CA SER A 33 -26.17 8.93 17.94
C SER A 33 -25.89 8.84 19.44
N ALA A 34 -24.61 8.81 19.83
CA ALA A 34 -24.22 8.92 21.22
C ALA A 34 -24.45 10.36 21.69
N THR A 35 -25.46 10.57 22.54
CA THR A 35 -25.64 11.79 23.32
C THR A 35 -24.83 11.68 24.62
N PRO A 36 -24.09 12.71 25.05
CA PRO A 36 -23.29 12.64 26.27
C PRO A 36 -24.17 12.95 27.49
N THR A 37 -24.34 11.98 28.37
CA THR A 37 -24.95 12.21 29.68
C THR A 37 -23.85 12.56 30.68
N GLN A 38 -23.88 13.81 31.15
CA GLN A 38 -23.15 14.24 32.33
C GLN A 38 -23.73 13.54 33.56
N THR A 39 -22.90 12.84 34.33
CA THR A 39 -23.11 12.66 35.76
C THR A 39 -21.77 12.67 36.49
N GLN A 40 -21.68 13.61 37.42
CA GLN A 40 -20.57 13.81 38.34
C GLN A 40 -20.48 12.62 39.31
N LYS A 41 -19.25 12.16 39.60
CA LYS A 41 -18.88 11.76 40.96
C LYS A 41 -17.37 11.74 41.14
N THR A 42 -16.98 12.39 42.21
CA THR A 42 -15.66 12.67 42.75
C THR A 42 -14.98 11.42 43.29
N LYS A 43 -13.66 11.29 43.06
CA LYS A 43 -12.65 10.84 44.05
C LYS A 43 -11.23 10.90 43.47
N ASP A 44 -10.48 11.86 44.00
CA ASP A 44 -9.08 11.84 44.45
C ASP A 44 -7.93 11.14 43.68
N LEU A 45 -6.83 11.90 43.67
CA LEU A 45 -5.41 11.54 43.72
C LEU A 45 -4.65 11.21 42.40
N GLU A 46 -3.91 12.25 41.98
CA GLU A 46 -2.54 12.31 41.41
C GLU A 46 -2.08 11.31 40.35
N GLN A 47 -1.68 11.83 39.18
CA GLN A 47 -0.43 11.39 38.56
C GLN A 47 0.18 12.41 37.58
N VAL A 48 1.28 13.02 38.04
CA VAL A 48 2.57 13.18 37.37
C VAL A 48 2.56 13.62 35.90
N VAL A 49 2.94 14.89 35.71
CA VAL A 49 3.47 15.49 34.49
C VAL A 49 4.74 14.76 34.02
N PRO A 50 4.86 14.33 32.76
CA PRO A 50 6.13 14.31 32.07
C PRO A 50 6.26 15.58 31.23
N SER A 51 7.26 16.39 31.59
CA SER A 51 7.75 17.52 30.80
C SER A 51 7.99 17.10 29.36
N ILE A 52 7.20 17.61 28.43
CA ILE A 52 7.58 17.67 27.02
C ILE A 52 8.37 18.98 26.89
N SER A 53 9.69 18.86 26.93
CA SER A 53 10.58 19.98 26.59
C SER A 53 10.30 20.41 25.15
N GLU A 54 9.60 21.52 25.05
CA GLU A 54 9.53 22.41 23.92
C GLU A 54 10.96 22.82 23.54
N LYS A 55 11.50 22.20 22.48
CA LYS A 55 12.65 22.74 21.78
C LYS A 55 12.16 23.30 20.46
N THR A 56 11.74 24.55 20.54
CA THR A 56 11.54 25.48 19.43
C THR A 56 12.73 25.41 18.47
N LEU A 57 12.47 24.95 17.26
CA LEU A 57 13.24 25.32 16.07
C LEU A 57 12.22 25.77 15.02
N GLU A 58 12.56 26.89 14.38
CA GLU A 58 11.70 27.77 13.60
C GLU A 58 10.88 27.09 12.50
N PRO A 59 9.66 27.59 12.20
CA PRO A 59 8.85 27.08 11.11
C PRO A 59 9.29 27.69 9.77
N GLU A 60 10.23 27.04 9.09
CA GLU A 60 10.32 27.13 7.63
C GLU A 60 9.05 26.50 7.02
N PRO A 61 8.42 27.10 5.99
CA PRO A 61 7.16 26.62 5.45
C PRO A 61 7.38 25.35 4.62
N ALA A 62 7.45 24.19 5.28
CA ALA A 62 7.60 22.89 4.63
C ALA A 62 6.21 22.27 4.32
N PRO A 63 6.02 21.69 3.13
CA PRO A 63 4.72 21.23 2.67
C PRO A 63 4.27 19.97 3.40
N VAL A 64 2.96 19.73 3.38
CA VAL A 64 2.16 18.72 4.10
C VAL A 64 2.58 17.24 3.86
N THR A 65 3.64 16.98 3.08
CA THR A 65 4.10 15.66 2.61
C THR A 65 4.83 14.80 3.65
N HIS A 66 5.22 15.36 4.80
CA HIS A 66 6.17 14.71 5.70
C HIS A 66 5.60 13.57 6.55
N VAL A 67 4.33 13.61 6.96
CA VAL A 67 3.83 12.67 7.98
C VAL A 67 3.81 11.22 7.49
N ALA A 68 3.30 11.01 6.27
CA ALA A 68 3.24 9.67 5.66
C ALA A 68 4.63 9.09 5.39
N GLU A 69 5.56 9.92 4.89
CA GLU A 69 6.94 9.50 4.63
C GLU A 69 7.67 9.10 5.93
N LEU A 70 7.51 9.88 6.99
CA LEU A 70 8.10 9.60 8.31
C LEU A 70 7.56 8.28 8.89
N ALA A 71 6.25 8.05 8.81
CA ALA A 71 5.64 6.80 9.27
C ALA A 71 6.18 5.58 8.51
N VAL A 72 6.31 5.70 7.18
CA VAL A 72 6.87 4.64 6.33
C VAL A 72 8.35 4.39 6.66
N ARG A 73 9.14 5.45 6.91
CA ARG A 73 10.55 5.32 7.29
C ARG A 73 10.72 4.62 8.64
N GLN A 74 9.94 5.00 9.65
CA GLN A 74 9.94 4.35 10.96
C GLN A 74 9.58 2.87 10.84
N GLN A 75 8.57 2.54 10.04
CA GLN A 75 8.19 1.17 9.77
C GLN A 75 9.31 0.37 9.10
N ALA A 76 10.02 0.94 8.13
CA ALA A 76 11.16 0.27 7.49
C ALA A 76 12.31 0.03 8.48
N GLN A 77 12.59 0.98 9.37
CA GLN A 77 13.63 0.83 10.39
C GLN A 77 13.30 -0.30 11.38
N ALA A 78 12.03 -0.42 11.79
CA ALA A 78 11.58 -1.51 12.67
C ALA A 78 11.79 -2.89 12.04
N GLU A 79 11.57 -3.02 10.73
CA GLU A 79 11.71 -4.29 10.00
C GLU A 79 13.18 -4.63 9.66
N ILE A 80 14.09 -3.66 9.72
CA ILE A 80 15.54 -3.89 9.55
C ILE A 80 16.17 -4.38 10.87
N GLN A 81 15.50 -4.18 12.01
CA GLN A 81 16.02 -4.63 13.30
C GLN A 81 16.11 -6.17 13.35
N PRO A 82 17.15 -6.71 14.00
CA PRO A 82 17.44 -8.14 14.02
C PRO A 82 16.33 -8.99 14.70
N PRO A 83 16.22 -10.29 14.36
CA PRO A 83 17.23 -11.10 13.68
C PRO A 83 17.23 -10.97 12.15
N LEU A 84 18.44 -10.91 11.56
CA LEU A 84 18.59 -11.04 10.11
C LEU A 84 18.09 -12.42 9.69
N SER A 85 17.19 -12.44 8.71
CA SER A 85 16.71 -13.68 8.10
C SER A 85 17.76 -14.24 7.14
N GLU A 86 17.69 -15.54 6.85
CA GLU A 86 18.50 -16.17 5.80
C GLU A 86 18.35 -15.47 4.44
N GLU A 87 17.18 -14.90 4.15
CA GLU A 87 16.95 -14.15 2.92
C GLU A 87 17.74 -12.84 2.87
N ASP A 88 18.00 -12.23 4.02
CA ASP A 88 18.80 -11.00 4.11
C ASP A 88 20.25 -11.28 3.77
N GLU A 89 20.78 -12.38 4.29
CA GLU A 89 22.13 -12.82 3.94
C GLU A 89 22.26 -13.14 2.46
N LYS A 90 21.25 -13.81 1.89
CA LYS A 90 21.19 -14.08 0.44
C LYS A 90 21.12 -12.78 -0.34
N ALA A 91 20.30 -11.82 0.08
CA ALA A 91 20.14 -10.53 -0.57
C ALA A 91 21.40 -9.66 -0.50
N ILE A 92 22.14 -9.69 0.61
CA ILE A 92 23.41 -8.96 0.75
C ILE A 92 24.46 -9.50 -0.24
N LYS A 93 24.47 -10.81 -0.49
CA LYS A 93 25.40 -11.47 -1.44
C LYS A 93 25.11 -11.11 -2.91
N ILE A 94 23.92 -10.63 -3.25
CA ILE A 94 23.54 -10.30 -4.64
C ILE A 94 24.42 -9.16 -5.17
N THR A 95 25.01 -9.35 -6.35
CA THR A 95 25.87 -8.35 -6.99
C THR A 95 25.09 -7.42 -7.92
N GLN A 96 25.72 -6.34 -8.37
CA GLN A 96 25.08 -5.42 -9.33
C GLN A 96 24.82 -6.07 -10.69
N ARG A 97 25.64 -7.05 -11.09
CA ARG A 97 25.45 -7.80 -12.34
C ARG A 97 24.17 -8.64 -12.29
N ASP A 98 23.90 -9.26 -11.16
CA ASP A 98 22.69 -10.06 -10.93
C ASP A 98 21.44 -9.18 -11.04
N LEU A 99 21.47 -7.97 -10.46
CA LEU A 99 20.38 -6.99 -10.60
C LEU A 99 20.12 -6.61 -12.07
N GLN A 100 21.19 -6.39 -12.84
CA GLN A 100 21.09 -6.10 -14.28
C GLN A 100 20.55 -7.29 -15.08
N GLN A 101 20.96 -8.51 -14.73
CA GLN A 101 20.47 -9.73 -15.38
C GLN A 101 18.99 -9.96 -15.07
N TYR A 102 18.59 -9.79 -13.81
CA TYR A 102 17.19 -9.84 -13.39
C TYR A 102 16.34 -8.85 -14.17
N TRP A 103 16.77 -7.58 -14.26
CA TRP A 103 16.01 -6.56 -14.96
C TRP A 103 15.87 -6.86 -16.46
N ARG A 104 16.96 -7.28 -17.11
CA ARG A 104 16.93 -7.71 -18.53
C ARG A 104 15.94 -8.84 -18.76
N LYS A 105 15.90 -9.85 -17.87
CA LYS A 105 14.92 -10.95 -17.94
C LYS A 105 13.48 -10.47 -17.79
N GLN A 106 13.22 -9.42 -17.00
CA GLN A 106 11.88 -8.85 -16.90
C GLN A 106 11.50 -8.01 -18.14
N GLU A 107 12.46 -7.34 -18.76
CA GLU A 107 12.24 -6.61 -20.02
C GLU A 107 11.95 -7.55 -21.19
N GLU A 108 12.66 -8.67 -21.27
CA GLU A 108 12.46 -9.68 -22.32
C GLU A 108 11.04 -10.27 -22.33
N LYS A 109 10.40 -10.39 -21.16
CA LYS A 109 9.00 -10.83 -21.06
C LYS A 109 8.01 -9.84 -21.70
N ARG A 110 8.43 -8.60 -21.97
CA ARG A 110 7.55 -7.57 -22.55
C ARG A 110 7.66 -7.58 -24.07
N LYS A 111 6.52 -7.34 -24.72
CA LYS A 111 6.43 -7.21 -26.18
C LYS A 111 6.89 -5.85 -26.71
N ALA A 112 6.93 -4.83 -25.84
CA ALA A 112 7.21 -3.46 -26.23
C ALA A 112 8.16 -2.77 -25.22
N PRO A 113 9.01 -1.84 -25.71
CA PRO A 113 9.88 -1.06 -24.86
C PRO A 113 9.09 -0.16 -23.91
N ARG A 114 9.73 0.25 -22.82
CA ARG A 114 9.14 1.19 -21.86
C ARG A 114 9.52 2.61 -22.23
N PHE A 115 8.52 3.42 -22.55
CA PHE A 115 8.67 4.85 -22.76
C PHE A 115 8.60 5.57 -21.40
N HIS A 116 9.38 6.65 -21.21
CA HIS A 116 9.51 7.42 -19.95
C HIS A 116 10.29 6.76 -18.80
N GLN A 117 11.29 5.92 -19.11
CA GLN A 117 12.18 5.33 -18.11
C GLN A 117 13.67 5.67 -18.31
N GLN A 118 13.98 6.64 -19.16
CA GLN A 118 15.36 7.04 -19.47
C GLN A 118 16.06 7.65 -18.24
N GLU A 119 15.37 8.51 -17.50
CA GLU A 119 15.89 9.18 -16.30
C GLU A 119 15.95 8.27 -15.05
N LEU A 120 15.45 7.04 -15.15
CA LEU A 120 15.28 6.18 -13.98
C LEU A 120 16.49 5.28 -13.74
N THR A 121 16.97 5.24 -12.50
CA THR A 121 18.03 4.30 -12.11
C THR A 121 17.54 2.86 -12.18
N LEU A 122 18.46 1.90 -12.37
CA LEU A 122 18.14 0.48 -12.41
C LEU A 122 17.40 0.00 -11.13
N HIS A 123 17.84 0.51 -9.98
CA HIS A 123 17.25 0.20 -8.68
C HIS A 123 15.79 0.64 -8.62
N GLU A 124 15.51 1.89 -9.00
CA GLU A 124 14.16 2.44 -8.98
C GLU A 124 13.25 1.77 -10.04
N LYS A 125 13.80 1.34 -11.19
CA LYS A 125 13.08 0.50 -12.15
C LYS A 125 12.60 -0.82 -11.53
N ILE A 126 13.49 -1.50 -10.79
CA ILE A 126 13.17 -2.75 -10.08
C ILE A 126 12.10 -2.50 -9.01
N LEU A 127 12.25 -1.45 -8.19
CA LEU A 127 11.29 -1.12 -7.13
C LEU A 127 9.92 -0.75 -7.67
N ARG A 128 9.83 0.10 -8.70
CA ARG A 128 8.53 0.44 -9.33
C ARG A 128 7.86 -0.77 -9.97
N HIS A 129 8.65 -1.66 -10.57
CA HIS A 129 8.09 -2.90 -11.10
C HIS A 129 7.49 -3.77 -9.99
N PHE A 130 8.16 -3.87 -8.85
CA PHE A 130 7.63 -4.53 -7.67
C PHE A 130 6.35 -3.85 -7.17
N ASP A 131 6.34 -2.53 -7.03
CA ASP A 131 5.17 -1.74 -6.57
C ASP A 131 3.93 -1.99 -7.44
N LEU A 132 4.11 -2.14 -8.76
CA LEU A 132 3.03 -2.42 -9.72
C LEU A 132 2.60 -3.89 -9.76
N SER A 133 3.37 -4.82 -9.18
CA SER A 133 2.99 -6.22 -9.13
C SER A 133 1.97 -6.46 -8.03
N SER A 134 0.69 -6.66 -8.39
CA SER A 134 -0.38 -6.94 -7.41
C SER A 134 -0.23 -8.28 -6.69
N GLN A 135 0.61 -9.19 -7.21
CA GLN A 135 0.82 -10.55 -6.68
C GLN A 135 1.31 -10.54 -5.23
N PHE A 136 2.09 -9.54 -4.83
CA PHE A 136 2.69 -9.44 -3.49
C PHE A 136 1.83 -8.60 -2.51
N GLY A 137 0.58 -8.32 -2.89
CA GLY A 137 -0.36 -7.53 -2.11
C GLY A 137 -0.22 -6.02 -2.29
N PRO A 138 -1.04 -5.22 -1.58
CA PRO A 138 -1.07 -3.76 -1.74
C PRO A 138 0.25 -3.11 -1.32
N CYS A 139 0.66 -2.06 -2.06
CA CYS A 139 1.89 -1.29 -1.85
C CYS A 139 1.68 0.09 -1.24
N ILE A 140 0.43 0.54 -1.13
CA ILE A 140 0.07 1.88 -0.65
C ILE A 140 0.08 1.91 0.88
N GLY A 141 0.61 2.98 1.48
CA GLY A 141 0.60 3.20 2.93
C GLY A 141 1.50 2.29 3.77
N ILE A 142 2.39 1.51 3.14
CA ILE A 142 3.35 0.65 3.84
C ILE A 142 4.75 0.75 3.23
N ALA A 143 5.77 0.45 4.02
CA ALA A 143 7.14 0.34 3.53
C ALA A 143 7.29 -0.83 2.54
N ARG A 144 8.06 -0.62 1.47
CA ARG A 144 8.44 -1.65 0.50
C ARG A 144 9.06 -2.87 1.16
N LEU A 145 9.90 -2.66 2.19
CA LEU A 145 10.53 -3.75 2.93
C LEU A 145 9.50 -4.60 3.69
N LYS A 146 8.57 -3.96 4.40
CA LYS A 146 7.46 -4.65 5.07
C LYS A 146 6.59 -5.43 4.10
N ARG A 147 6.29 -4.83 2.94
CA ARG A 147 5.54 -5.50 1.87
C ARG A 147 6.24 -6.76 1.39
N TRP A 148 7.55 -6.69 1.19
CA TRP A 148 8.38 -7.82 0.78
C TRP A 148 8.35 -8.94 1.83
N ARG A 149 8.56 -8.61 3.12
CA ARG A 149 8.49 -9.56 4.23
C ARG A 149 7.14 -10.25 4.33
N ARG A 150 6.05 -9.49 4.23
CA ARG A 150 4.70 -10.04 4.21
C ARG A 150 4.52 -11.03 3.06
N ALA A 151 4.96 -10.68 1.86
CA ALA A 151 4.86 -11.57 0.70
C ALA A 151 5.70 -12.86 0.88
N ASN A 152 6.87 -12.74 1.49
CA ASN A 152 7.72 -13.88 1.82
C ASN A 152 7.08 -14.79 2.87
N SER A 153 6.52 -14.21 3.93
CA SER A 153 5.76 -14.94 4.96
C SER A 153 4.53 -15.66 4.39
N LEU A 154 3.95 -15.15 3.31
CA LEU A 154 2.85 -15.78 2.58
C LEU A 154 3.33 -16.78 1.51
N ASN A 155 4.63 -17.07 1.44
CA ASN A 155 5.25 -17.99 0.48
C ASN A 155 4.97 -17.62 -1.00
N LEU A 156 4.81 -16.33 -1.29
CA LEU A 156 4.57 -15.81 -2.65
C LEU A 156 5.87 -15.69 -3.47
N ASN A 157 7.00 -16.10 -2.89
CA ASN A 157 8.34 -16.06 -3.50
C ASN A 157 8.68 -14.70 -4.12
N PRO A 158 8.69 -13.61 -3.33
CA PRO A 158 9.08 -12.31 -3.85
C PRO A 158 10.56 -12.33 -4.30
N PRO A 159 10.92 -11.56 -5.35
CA PRO A 159 12.28 -11.54 -5.90
C PRO A 159 13.29 -11.01 -4.87
N LEU A 160 14.41 -11.74 -4.69
CA LEU A 160 15.47 -11.37 -3.74
C LEU A 160 16.21 -10.09 -4.16
N GLU A 161 16.20 -9.78 -5.46
CA GLU A 161 16.80 -8.57 -6.03
C GLU A 161 16.15 -7.31 -5.45
N VAL A 162 14.84 -7.34 -5.20
CA VAL A 162 14.12 -6.22 -4.56
C VAL A 162 14.63 -6.04 -3.13
N LEU A 163 14.81 -7.12 -2.38
CA LEU A 163 15.33 -7.04 -1.02
C LEU A 163 16.77 -6.52 -1.01
N ALA A 164 17.62 -6.98 -1.92
CA ALA A 164 19.00 -6.51 -2.05
C ALA A 164 19.07 -5.00 -2.31
N VAL A 165 18.19 -4.50 -3.19
CA VAL A 165 18.05 -3.08 -3.51
C VAL A 165 17.63 -2.28 -2.26
N LEU A 166 16.66 -2.77 -1.49
CA LEU A 166 16.18 -2.12 -0.27
C LEU A 166 17.22 -2.11 0.86
N LEU A 167 17.99 -3.19 1.01
CA LEU A 167 19.00 -3.32 2.07
C LEU A 167 20.29 -2.55 1.76
N LYS A 168 20.65 -2.35 0.50
CA LYS A 168 21.88 -1.63 0.11
C LYS A 168 21.81 -0.11 0.27
N GLN A 169 20.62 0.48 0.23
CA GLN A 169 20.44 1.94 0.33
C GLN A 169 19.48 2.30 1.46
N LYS A 170 19.81 1.84 2.67
CA LYS A 170 19.00 2.02 3.90
C LYS A 170 18.58 3.48 4.14
N ASP A 171 19.38 4.45 3.70
CA ASP A 171 19.16 5.88 3.99
C ASP A 171 18.63 6.72 2.82
N ASN A 172 18.78 6.25 1.57
CA ASN A 172 18.58 7.08 0.37
C ASN A 172 17.43 6.62 -0.55
N MET A 173 16.94 5.38 -0.46
CA MET A 173 15.79 4.97 -1.28
C MET A 173 14.48 5.18 -0.53
N LYS A 174 13.52 5.75 -1.27
CA LYS A 174 12.15 5.93 -0.83
C LYS A 174 11.59 4.55 -0.44
N GLN A 175 11.46 4.28 0.86
CA GLN A 175 10.76 3.07 1.32
C GLN A 175 9.27 3.14 0.97
N ARG A 176 8.79 4.36 0.70
CA ARG A 176 7.48 4.66 0.15
C ARG A 176 7.42 4.28 -1.34
N ALA A 177 6.30 3.69 -1.74
CA ALA A 177 6.05 3.36 -3.13
C ALA A 177 5.81 4.63 -3.97
N TYR A 178 6.23 4.63 -5.23
CA TYR A 178 6.03 5.78 -6.13
C TYR A 178 4.54 6.09 -6.35
N ILE A 179 3.69 5.07 -6.37
CA ILE A 179 2.23 5.24 -6.50
C ILE A 179 1.67 5.98 -5.28
N ASP A 180 2.21 5.71 -4.10
CA ASP A 180 1.77 6.35 -2.85
C ASP A 180 2.19 7.82 -2.79
N GLU A 181 3.27 8.20 -3.49
CA GLU A 181 3.64 9.61 -3.69
C GLU A 181 2.70 10.33 -4.65
N LEU A 182 2.24 9.66 -5.72
CA LEU A 182 1.31 10.24 -6.69
C LEU A 182 -0.11 10.47 -6.15
N MET A 183 -0.50 9.70 -5.12
CA MET A 183 -1.83 9.75 -4.52
C MET A 183 -1.90 10.64 -3.27
N SER A 184 -0.78 11.28 -2.91
CA SER A 184 -0.61 12.12 -1.72
C SER A 184 -0.83 13.60 -2.02
#